data_AF-A0A923WIN7-F1
#
_entry.id   AF-A0A923WIN7-F1
#
_cell.length_a   1.000
_cell.length_b   1.000
_cell.length_c   1.000
_cell.angle_alpha   90.00
_cell.angle_beta   90.00
_cell.angle_gamma   90.00
#
_symmetry.space_group_name_H-M   'P 1'
#
loop_
_entity.id
_entity.type
_entity.pdbx_description
1 polymer ?
#
loop_
_entity_poly.entity_id
_entity_poly.type
_entity_poly.pdbx_seq_one_letter_code
_entity_poly.pdbx_strand_id
1 'polypeptide(L)'
;MLLRNEVYARNGYCFDNATLRHYFDKLPYYRPIWEVEGFRVPLNRQELAFVARVHARELALLPTRVAPQNGYPLLNVDFASNLRELLVSPTMRAALTRQNFVIVPTPEEQLFYLYDQNQYDYTPTFVTTDLFLQLLHKYLNGILSDVEEKRLVPLLTELLAGSHRQAEVLAARCQQPEARRAAEWAAAYYAVANELLTGRRRPVSEPYRALVAQEVALATAAQAKASVLLGDSLFQYNALKPRGMYTRTDTTRRFFRAMKWLNTAPVFLDSDAGLLHALALAQALDASPTAARHFDKLTQVINLLAGDEDNRSLTNLRRLLQTSY
;
A
#
# COMPACT_ATOMS: atom_id res chain seq x y z
N MET A 1 -39.81 -21.63 2.25
CA MET A 1 -40.02 -20.69 3.37
C MET A 1 -41.27 -19.80 3.20
N LEU A 2 -41.40 -18.94 2.20
CA LEU A 2 -42.56 -18.01 2.13
C LEU A 2 -43.89 -18.65 1.72
N LEU A 3 -43.91 -19.48 0.67
CA LEU A 3 -45.14 -20.02 0.08
C LEU A 3 -46.01 -20.80 1.08
N ARG A 4 -45.38 -21.59 1.95
CA ARG A 4 -46.09 -22.31 3.02
C ARG A 4 -46.67 -21.32 4.04
N ASN A 5 -45.86 -20.36 4.47
CA ASN A 5 -46.21 -19.38 5.49
C ASN A 5 -47.25 -18.37 5.01
N GLU A 6 -47.40 -18.14 3.70
CA GLU A 6 -48.44 -17.26 3.16
C GLU A 6 -49.86 -17.73 3.54
N VAL A 7 -50.10 -19.05 3.54
CA VAL A 7 -51.38 -19.64 3.95
C VAL A 7 -51.68 -19.32 5.42
N TYR A 8 -50.67 -19.43 6.28
CA TYR A 8 -50.79 -19.07 7.69
C TYR A 8 -50.99 -17.56 7.87
N ALA A 9 -50.28 -16.74 7.10
CA ALA A 9 -50.38 -15.28 7.13
C ALA A 9 -51.78 -14.79 6.76
N ARG A 10 -52.40 -15.37 5.73
CA ARG A 10 -53.78 -15.06 5.30
C ARG A 10 -54.83 -15.38 6.36
N ASN A 11 -54.56 -16.37 7.20
CA ASN A 11 -55.44 -16.81 8.29
C ASN A 11 -55.06 -16.17 9.64
N GLY A 12 -54.35 -15.05 9.63
CA GLY A 12 -54.07 -14.22 10.80
C GLY A 12 -52.97 -14.74 11.72
N TYR A 13 -52.13 -15.67 11.26
CA TYR A 13 -51.00 -16.16 12.06
C TYR A 13 -49.98 -15.05 12.33
N CYS A 14 -49.62 -14.91 13.61
CA CYS A 14 -48.61 -13.98 14.06
C CYS A 14 -47.22 -14.66 14.08
N PHE A 15 -46.30 -14.21 13.21
CA PHE A 15 -44.95 -14.80 13.14
C PHE A 15 -44.00 -14.24 14.20
N ASP A 16 -43.36 -15.14 14.97
CA ASP A 16 -42.26 -14.78 15.88
C ASP A 16 -40.92 -14.60 15.15
N ASN A 17 -40.76 -15.24 13.99
CA ASN A 17 -39.56 -15.10 13.16
C ASN A 17 -39.52 -13.70 12.53
N ALA A 18 -38.49 -12.92 12.87
CA ALA A 18 -38.33 -11.54 12.42
C ALA A 18 -38.34 -11.38 10.89
N THR A 19 -37.70 -12.29 10.14
CA THR A 19 -37.67 -12.24 8.67
C THR A 19 -39.06 -12.46 8.06
N LEU A 20 -39.82 -13.42 8.57
CA LEU A 20 -41.19 -13.67 8.09
C LEU A 20 -42.12 -12.52 8.46
N ARG A 21 -42.07 -12.05 9.70
CA ARG A 21 -42.85 -10.89 10.16
C ARG A 21 -42.54 -9.66 9.30
N HIS A 22 -41.27 -9.31 9.14
CA HIS A 22 -40.84 -8.17 8.33
C HIS A 22 -41.30 -8.26 6.87
N TYR A 23 -41.33 -9.46 6.28
CA TYR A 23 -41.85 -9.66 4.93
C TYR A 23 -43.37 -9.48 4.86
N PHE A 24 -44.14 -10.15 5.72
CA PHE A 24 -45.60 -10.14 5.66
C PHE A 24 -46.22 -8.83 6.15
N ASP A 25 -45.59 -8.12 7.10
CA ASP A 25 -46.03 -6.79 7.58
C ASP A 25 -46.12 -5.75 6.45
N LYS A 26 -45.32 -5.91 5.39
CA LYS A 26 -45.35 -5.03 4.21
C LYS A 26 -46.55 -5.30 3.29
N LEU A 27 -47.27 -6.41 3.46
CA LEU A 27 -48.34 -6.81 2.56
C LEU A 27 -49.69 -6.27 3.05
N PRO A 28 -50.50 -5.63 2.19
CA PRO A 28 -51.71 -4.93 2.60
C PRO A 28 -52.81 -5.86 3.16
N TYR A 29 -52.78 -7.14 2.78
CA TYR A 29 -53.76 -8.13 3.22
C TYR A 29 -53.41 -8.81 4.54
N TYR A 30 -52.19 -8.64 5.05
CA TYR A 30 -51.75 -9.32 6.26
C TYR A 30 -52.30 -8.61 7.51
N ARG A 31 -53.09 -9.35 8.30
CA ARG A 31 -53.72 -8.88 9.54
C ARG A 31 -53.45 -9.90 10.65
N PRO A 32 -52.31 -9.81 11.34
CA PRO A 32 -51.99 -10.73 12.43
C PRO A 32 -52.99 -10.55 13.59
N ILE A 33 -53.46 -11.68 14.13
CA ILE A 33 -54.30 -11.72 15.33
C ILE A 33 -53.37 -11.76 16.54
N TRP A 34 -53.41 -10.70 17.33
CA TRP A 34 -52.62 -10.55 18.55
C TRP A 34 -53.42 -11.04 19.76
N GLU A 35 -52.72 -11.54 20.79
CA GLU A 35 -53.26 -11.65 22.16
C GLU A 35 -54.43 -12.64 22.36
N VAL A 36 -54.48 -13.73 21.58
CA VAL A 36 -55.40 -14.85 21.83
C VAL A 36 -54.61 -16.07 22.29
N GLU A 37 -54.67 -16.37 23.59
CA GLU A 37 -53.99 -17.51 24.19
C GLU A 37 -54.50 -18.82 23.56
N GLY A 38 -53.58 -19.61 23.01
CA GLY A 38 -53.92 -20.88 22.35
C GLY A 38 -54.53 -20.76 20.94
N PHE A 39 -54.47 -19.60 20.30
CA PHE A 39 -54.93 -19.44 18.92
C PHE A 39 -54.26 -20.44 17.97
N ARG A 40 -55.09 -21.22 17.26
CA ARG A 40 -54.66 -22.11 16.19
C ARG A 40 -55.27 -21.63 14.89
N VAL A 41 -54.42 -21.49 13.88
CA VAL A 41 -54.81 -21.07 12.55
C VAL A 41 -55.80 -22.09 11.97
N PRO A 42 -57.06 -21.72 11.72
CA PRO A 42 -58.04 -22.64 11.16
C PRO A 42 -57.73 -22.81 9.67
N LEU A 43 -57.18 -23.96 9.29
CA LEU A 43 -56.91 -24.29 7.89
C LEU A 43 -57.99 -25.22 7.35
N ASN A 44 -58.52 -24.90 6.16
CA ASN A 44 -59.44 -25.79 5.47
C ASN A 44 -58.70 -27.00 4.85
N ARG A 45 -59.47 -27.98 4.35
CA ARG A 45 -58.89 -29.23 3.80
C ARG A 45 -57.96 -28.99 2.61
N GLN A 46 -58.24 -28.00 1.77
CA GLN A 46 -57.41 -27.67 0.60
C GLN A 46 -56.10 -26.99 1.03
N GLU A 47 -56.18 -26.07 2.00
CA GLU A 47 -55.03 -25.39 2.58
C GLU A 47 -54.09 -26.36 3.30
N LEU A 48 -54.64 -27.28 4.10
CA LEU A 48 -53.86 -28.35 4.75
C LEU A 48 -53.14 -29.23 3.71
N ALA A 49 -53.84 -29.65 2.66
CA ALA A 49 -53.25 -30.46 1.59
C ALA A 49 -52.15 -29.67 0.83
N PHE A 50 -52.36 -28.38 0.59
CA PHE A 50 -51.36 -27.51 -0.04
C PHE A 50 -50.11 -27.33 0.84
N VAL A 51 -50.30 -27.00 2.12
CA VAL A 51 -49.20 -26.86 3.10
C VAL A 51 -48.39 -28.15 3.19
N ALA A 52 -49.05 -29.32 3.25
CA ALA A 52 -48.39 -30.61 3.28
C ALA A 52 -47.56 -30.87 2.01
N ARG A 53 -48.09 -30.56 0.82
CA ARG A 53 -47.36 -30.67 -0.45
C ARG A 53 -46.13 -29.77 -0.50
N VAL A 54 -46.28 -28.50 -0.08
CA VAL A 54 -45.16 -27.56 -0.04
C VAL A 54 -44.09 -28.03 0.96
N HIS A 55 -44.50 -28.49 2.14
CA HIS A 55 -43.57 -29.00 3.14
C HIS A 55 -42.81 -30.24 2.66
N ALA A 56 -43.50 -31.19 2.01
CA ALA A 56 -42.86 -32.36 1.41
C ALA A 56 -41.82 -31.97 0.35
N ARG A 57 -42.13 -30.95 -0.47
CA ARG A 57 -41.16 -30.41 -1.44
C ARG A 57 -39.97 -29.72 -0.78
N GLU A 58 -40.19 -28.96 0.30
CA GLU A 58 -39.11 -28.34 1.07
C GLU A 58 -38.17 -29.43 1.63
N LEU A 59 -38.72 -30.48 2.25
CA LEU A 59 -37.94 -31.62 2.76
C LEU A 59 -37.13 -32.32 1.66
N ALA A 60 -37.73 -32.52 0.48
CA ALA A 60 -37.04 -33.12 -0.66
C ALA A 60 -35.89 -32.27 -1.20
N LEU A 61 -35.94 -30.94 -1.03
CA LEU A 61 -34.89 -30.02 -1.48
C LEU A 61 -33.78 -29.84 -0.43
N LEU A 62 -34.04 -30.04 0.87
CA LEU A 62 -33.04 -29.84 1.93
C LEU A 62 -31.68 -30.51 1.70
N PRO A 63 -31.57 -31.73 1.12
CA PRO A 63 -30.28 -32.34 0.82
C PRO A 63 -29.42 -31.53 -0.17
N THR A 64 -30.06 -30.72 -1.03
CA THR A 64 -29.39 -29.85 -2.02
C THR A 64 -28.93 -28.50 -1.45
N ARG A 65 -29.08 -28.30 -0.13
CA ARG A 65 -28.62 -27.08 0.56
C ARG A 65 -27.11 -26.89 0.42
N VAL A 66 -26.36 -27.99 0.41
CA VAL A 66 -24.92 -27.98 0.20
C VAL A 66 -24.67 -28.51 -1.20
N ALA A 67 -23.95 -27.74 -2.01
CA ALA A 67 -23.56 -28.10 -3.37
C ALA A 67 -22.04 -28.18 -3.43
N PRO A 68 -21.42 -29.34 -3.11
CA PRO A 68 -19.97 -29.45 -3.03
C PRO A 68 -19.31 -29.11 -4.36
N GLN A 69 -18.28 -28.25 -4.33
CA GLN A 69 -17.46 -27.94 -5.49
C GLN A 69 -15.99 -27.99 -5.08
N ASN A 70 -15.15 -28.61 -5.92
CA ASN A 70 -13.71 -28.75 -5.71
C ASN A 70 -13.34 -29.30 -4.31
N GLY A 71 -14.16 -30.22 -3.77
CA GLY A 71 -13.94 -30.84 -2.45
C GLY A 71 -14.40 -29.99 -1.24
N TYR A 72 -14.95 -28.80 -1.46
CA TYR A 72 -15.46 -27.93 -0.38
C TYR A 72 -17.00 -27.98 -0.29
N PRO A 73 -17.57 -28.02 0.94
CA PRO A 73 -19.02 -27.97 1.13
C PRO A 73 -19.53 -26.53 0.95
N LEU A 74 -19.84 -26.16 -0.29
CA LEU A 74 -20.37 -24.84 -0.63
C LEU A 74 -21.88 -24.75 -0.38
N LEU A 75 -22.36 -23.59 0.05
CA LEU A 75 -23.80 -23.33 0.23
C LEU A 75 -24.45 -23.11 -1.13
N ASN A 76 -25.55 -23.79 -1.40
CA ASN A 76 -26.39 -23.49 -2.55
C ASN A 76 -27.04 -22.11 -2.36
N VAL A 77 -26.76 -21.20 -3.28
CA VAL A 77 -27.22 -19.81 -3.28
C VAL A 77 -28.74 -19.72 -3.14
N ASP A 78 -29.52 -20.67 -3.67
CA ASP A 78 -30.98 -20.68 -3.56
C ASP A 78 -31.50 -20.78 -2.10
N PHE A 79 -30.64 -21.22 -1.16
CA PHE A 79 -30.97 -21.33 0.26
C PHE A 79 -30.62 -20.07 1.07
N ALA A 80 -29.96 -19.08 0.49
CA ALA A 80 -29.67 -17.83 1.19
C ALA A 80 -30.93 -16.94 1.28
N SER A 81 -31.34 -16.61 2.50
CA SER A 81 -32.60 -15.92 2.80
C SER A 81 -32.60 -14.43 2.42
N ASN A 82 -31.45 -13.77 2.54
CA ASN A 82 -31.27 -12.34 2.33
C ASN A 82 -31.01 -11.94 0.86
N LEU A 83 -30.88 -12.90 -0.07
CA LEU A 83 -30.66 -12.59 -1.49
C LEU A 83 -31.76 -11.75 -2.13
N ARG A 84 -32.94 -11.70 -1.52
CA ARG A 84 -34.10 -10.93 -2.02
C ARG A 84 -34.05 -9.47 -1.62
N GLU A 85 -33.28 -9.17 -0.58
CA GLU A 85 -33.08 -7.82 -0.05
C GLU A 85 -31.87 -7.15 -0.71
N LEU A 86 -31.00 -7.94 -1.33
CA LEU A 86 -29.81 -7.48 -2.04
C LEU A 86 -30.02 -7.44 -3.56
N LEU A 87 -29.47 -6.42 -4.21
CA LEU A 87 -29.43 -6.32 -5.67
C LEU A 87 -28.34 -7.25 -6.22
N VAL A 88 -28.70 -8.50 -6.50
CA VAL A 88 -27.76 -9.51 -7.05
C VAL A 88 -27.94 -9.65 -8.55
N SER A 89 -26.94 -9.21 -9.32
CA SER A 89 -26.95 -9.39 -10.78
C SER A 89 -26.74 -10.86 -11.19
N PRO A 90 -27.09 -11.26 -12.43
CA PRO A 90 -26.83 -12.61 -12.92
C PRO A 90 -25.35 -13.01 -12.84
N THR A 91 -24.42 -12.06 -13.07
CA THR A 91 -22.98 -12.30 -12.97
C THR A 91 -22.53 -12.51 -11.53
N MET A 92 -23.06 -11.74 -10.59
CA MET A 92 -22.82 -11.94 -9.15
C MET A 92 -23.36 -13.29 -8.69
N ARG A 93 -24.55 -13.70 -9.16
CA ARG A 93 -25.13 -15.01 -8.85
C ARG A 93 -24.26 -16.16 -9.35
N ALA A 94 -23.73 -16.06 -10.56
CA ALA A 94 -22.81 -17.06 -11.11
C ALA A 94 -21.53 -17.16 -10.26
N ALA A 95 -20.96 -16.03 -9.85
CA ALA A 95 -19.80 -16.01 -8.95
C ALA A 95 -20.12 -16.64 -7.58
N LEU A 96 -21.22 -16.23 -6.93
CA LEU A 96 -21.68 -16.80 -5.65
C LEU A 96 -21.90 -18.31 -5.74
N THR A 97 -22.44 -18.80 -6.87
CA THR A 97 -22.67 -20.23 -7.08
C THR A 97 -21.35 -21.01 -7.18
N ARG A 98 -20.30 -20.39 -7.74
CA ARG A 98 -19.00 -21.03 -7.92
C ARG A 98 -18.13 -21.00 -6.66
N GLN A 99 -18.21 -19.93 -5.86
CA GLN A 99 -17.22 -19.68 -4.81
C GLN A 99 -17.80 -19.15 -3.49
N ASN A 100 -19.13 -19.06 -3.34
CA ASN A 100 -19.85 -18.50 -2.18
C ASN A 100 -19.55 -17.04 -1.78
N PHE A 101 -18.63 -16.37 -2.47
CA PHE A 101 -18.41 -14.93 -2.32
C PHE A 101 -18.32 -14.27 -3.69
N VAL A 102 -18.52 -12.97 -3.72
CA VAL A 102 -18.31 -12.15 -4.91
C VAL A 102 -17.42 -10.97 -4.55
N ILE A 103 -16.50 -10.62 -5.44
CA ILE A 103 -15.65 -9.44 -5.29
C ILE A 103 -16.32 -8.34 -6.11
N VAL A 104 -16.73 -7.27 -5.43
CA VAL A 104 -17.33 -6.09 -6.05
C VAL A 104 -16.31 -4.95 -5.98
N PRO A 105 -15.86 -4.41 -7.13
CA PRO A 105 -14.98 -3.26 -7.12
C PRO A 105 -15.73 -2.05 -6.56
N THR A 106 -15.05 -1.25 -5.75
CA THR A 106 -15.57 -0.02 -5.18
C THR A 106 -14.66 1.16 -5.57
N PRO A 107 -15.22 2.35 -5.84
CA PRO A 107 -14.42 3.57 -5.98
C PRO A 107 -13.88 4.08 -4.64
N GLU A 108 -14.41 3.59 -3.51
CA GLU A 108 -14.05 4.09 -2.18
C GLU A 108 -12.59 3.78 -1.82
N GLU A 109 -11.88 4.78 -1.32
CA GLU A 109 -10.46 4.64 -0.97
C GLU A 109 -10.21 3.93 0.38
N GLN A 110 -11.24 3.90 1.24
CA GLN A 110 -11.15 3.38 2.61
C GLN A 110 -12.36 2.54 2.98
N LEU A 111 -12.14 1.51 3.81
CA LEU A 111 -13.19 0.59 4.24
C LEU A 111 -14.29 1.29 5.07
N PHE A 112 -13.94 2.38 5.77
CA PHE A 112 -14.89 3.15 6.58
C PHE A 112 -16.09 3.64 5.77
N TYR A 113 -15.88 4.09 4.52
CA TYR A 113 -16.99 4.55 3.66
C TYR A 113 -18.00 3.44 3.39
N LEU A 114 -17.51 2.21 3.18
CA LEU A 114 -18.39 1.04 2.99
C LEU A 114 -19.14 0.69 4.27
N TYR A 115 -18.50 0.78 5.43
CA TYR A 115 -19.15 0.47 6.71
C TYR A 115 -20.22 1.49 7.07
N ASP A 116 -19.96 2.76 6.80
CA ASP A 116 -20.92 3.84 6.99
C ASP A 116 -22.13 3.67 6.05
N GLN A 117 -21.89 3.45 4.76
CA GLN A 117 -22.95 3.15 3.78
C GLN A 117 -23.77 1.92 4.18
N ASN A 118 -23.11 0.82 4.57
CA ASN A 118 -23.78 -0.39 5.01
C ASN A 118 -24.69 -0.16 6.22
N GLN A 119 -24.33 0.76 7.12
CA GLN A 119 -25.18 1.13 8.25
C GLN A 119 -26.47 1.83 7.78
N TYR A 120 -26.39 2.73 6.80
CA TYR A 120 -27.56 3.38 6.22
C TYR A 120 -28.44 2.41 5.42
N ASP A 121 -27.81 1.48 4.71
CA ASP A 121 -28.48 0.48 3.87
C ASP A 121 -28.95 -0.76 4.66
N TYR A 122 -28.77 -0.77 5.99
CA TYR A 122 -29.04 -1.92 6.85
C TYR A 122 -28.38 -3.23 6.35
N THR A 123 -27.25 -3.10 5.66
CA THR A 123 -26.50 -4.24 5.12
C THR A 123 -25.56 -4.78 6.21
N PRO A 124 -25.66 -6.08 6.56
CA PRO A 124 -24.80 -6.65 7.59
C PRO A 124 -23.35 -6.68 7.12
N THR A 125 -22.46 -6.15 7.96
CA THR A 125 -21.02 -6.12 7.70
C THR A 125 -20.31 -7.16 8.55
N PHE A 126 -19.43 -7.95 7.94
CA PHE A 126 -18.50 -8.82 8.66
C PHE A 126 -17.11 -8.17 8.67
N VAL A 127 -16.70 -7.64 9.82
CA VAL A 127 -15.42 -6.95 9.98
C VAL A 127 -14.33 -7.94 10.40
N THR A 128 -13.26 -8.03 9.62
CA THR A 128 -12.09 -8.85 9.93
C THR A 128 -10.97 -8.04 10.59
N THR A 129 -9.90 -8.72 11.00
CA THR A 129 -8.68 -8.10 11.54
C THR A 129 -7.98 -7.15 10.56
N ASP A 130 -8.32 -7.22 9.27
CA ASP A 130 -7.70 -6.40 8.22
C ASP A 130 -7.98 -4.90 8.42
N LEU A 131 -9.06 -4.55 9.12
CA LEU A 131 -9.33 -3.16 9.51
C LEU A 131 -8.18 -2.60 10.37
N PHE A 132 -7.70 -3.38 11.34
CA PHE A 132 -6.60 -2.95 12.20
C PHE A 132 -5.30 -2.84 11.41
N LEU A 133 -5.04 -3.77 10.48
CA LEU A 133 -3.86 -3.71 9.61
C LEU A 133 -3.88 -2.50 8.68
N GLN A 134 -5.06 -2.16 8.13
CA GLN A 134 -5.22 -0.97 7.30
C GLN A 134 -4.99 0.31 8.10
N LEU A 135 -5.57 0.41 9.30
CA LEU A 135 -5.38 1.56 10.19
C LEU A 135 -3.91 1.71 10.61
N LEU A 136 -3.26 0.61 10.98
CA LEU A 136 -1.84 0.58 11.30
C LEU A 136 -1.00 1.07 10.12
N HIS A 137 -1.28 0.59 8.91
CA HIS A 137 -0.57 1.02 7.70
C HIS A 137 -0.76 2.53 7.43
N LYS A 138 -1.98 3.05 7.56
CA LYS A 138 -2.26 4.48 7.37
C LYS A 138 -1.54 5.34 8.43
N TYR A 139 -1.57 4.91 9.68
CA TYR A 139 -0.92 5.62 10.79
C TYR A 139 0.60 5.62 10.65
N LEU A 140 1.20 4.46 10.34
CA LEU A 140 2.63 4.33 10.11
C LEU A 140 3.08 5.21 8.93
N ASN A 141 2.35 5.18 7.81
CA ASN A 141 2.64 6.07 6.68
C ASN A 141 2.60 7.56 7.08
N GLY A 142 1.63 7.95 7.92
CA GLY A 142 1.53 9.31 8.44
C GLY A 142 2.75 9.71 9.27
N ILE A 143 3.16 8.87 10.22
CA ILE A 143 4.36 9.09 11.04
C ILE A 143 5.61 9.18 10.17
N LEU A 144 5.78 8.24 9.23
CA LEU A 144 6.93 8.22 8.33
C LEU A 144 7.00 9.49 7.49
N SER A 145 5.88 9.89 6.88
CA SER A 145 5.80 11.14 6.12
C SER A 145 6.20 12.35 6.97
N ASP A 146 5.73 12.41 8.22
CA ASP A 146 6.05 13.50 9.14
C ASP A 146 7.54 13.52 9.52
N VAL A 147 8.13 12.36 9.80
CA VAL A 147 9.56 12.23 10.12
C VAL A 147 10.41 12.59 8.91
N GLU A 148 10.05 12.10 7.73
CA GLU A 148 10.74 12.39 6.48
C GLU A 148 10.74 13.90 6.19
N GLU A 149 9.55 14.54 6.17
CA GLU A 149 9.43 15.98 5.86
C GLU A 149 10.06 16.87 6.94
N LYS A 150 9.77 16.62 8.22
CA LYS A 150 10.15 17.55 9.32
C LYS A 150 11.55 17.31 9.88
N ARG A 151 12.16 16.15 9.63
CA ARG A 151 13.47 15.77 10.20
C ARG A 151 14.46 15.32 9.13
N LEU A 152 14.10 14.38 8.26
CA LEU A 152 15.07 13.81 7.32
C LEU A 152 15.40 14.74 6.16
N VAL A 153 14.43 15.51 5.63
CA VAL A 153 14.68 16.47 4.54
C VAL A 153 15.71 17.55 4.93
N PRO A 154 15.56 18.27 6.07
CA PRO A 154 16.57 19.24 6.50
C PRO A 154 17.93 18.59 6.76
N LEU A 155 17.91 17.45 7.45
CA LEU A 155 19.12 16.70 7.80
C LEU A 155 19.90 16.29 6.55
N LEU A 156 19.22 15.72 5.54
CA LEU A 156 19.80 15.30 4.27
C LEU A 156 20.29 16.49 3.44
N THR A 157 19.59 17.62 3.50
CA THR A 157 20.00 18.85 2.80
C THR A 157 21.35 19.34 3.31
N GLU A 158 21.54 19.39 4.63
CA GLU A 158 22.81 19.80 5.25
C GLU A 158 23.94 18.79 5.02
N LEU A 159 23.62 17.49 5.11
CA LEU A 159 24.55 16.40 4.80
C LEU A 159 25.11 16.53 3.39
N LEU A 160 24.22 16.64 2.39
CA LEU A 160 24.61 16.71 0.98
C LEU A 160 25.36 17.99 0.68
N ALA A 161 24.94 19.13 1.23
CA ALA A 161 25.63 20.40 1.03
C ALA A 161 27.03 20.42 1.67
N GLY A 162 27.18 19.84 2.87
CA GLY A 162 28.46 19.71 3.56
C GLY A 162 29.42 18.79 2.82
N SER A 163 28.96 17.60 2.44
CA SER A 163 29.77 16.59 1.74
C SER A 163 30.19 17.08 0.36
N HIS A 164 29.29 17.72 -0.40
CA HIS A 164 29.62 18.32 -1.69
C HIS A 164 30.72 19.38 -1.57
N ARG A 165 30.59 20.31 -0.61
CA ARG A 165 31.61 21.35 -0.38
C ARG A 165 32.97 20.74 -0.04
N GLN A 166 33.00 19.71 0.81
CA GLN A 166 34.26 19.05 1.15
C GLN A 166 34.86 18.29 -0.02
N ALA A 167 34.04 17.68 -0.88
CA ALA A 167 34.51 17.04 -2.11
C ALA A 167 35.19 18.05 -3.05
N GLU A 168 34.63 19.26 -3.21
CA GLU A 168 35.27 20.35 -3.97
C GLU A 168 36.61 20.78 -3.35
N VAL A 169 36.67 20.89 -2.01
CA VAL A 169 37.91 21.23 -1.29
C VAL A 169 38.97 20.14 -1.45
N LEU A 170 38.58 18.87 -1.39
CA LEU A 170 39.47 17.73 -1.62
C LEU A 170 40.02 17.76 -3.06
N ALA A 171 39.16 17.97 -4.06
CA ALA A 171 39.56 18.10 -5.45
C ALA A 171 40.59 19.23 -5.66
N ALA A 172 40.40 20.38 -4.99
CA ALA A 172 41.31 21.51 -5.09
C ALA A 172 42.67 21.28 -4.40
N ARG A 173 42.72 20.43 -3.36
CA ARG A 173 43.94 20.14 -2.59
C ARG A 173 44.74 18.97 -3.16
N CYS A 174 44.09 18.04 -3.87
CA CYS A 174 44.73 16.86 -4.43
C CYS A 174 45.72 17.23 -5.54
N GLN A 175 46.98 16.84 -5.36
CA GLN A 175 48.03 16.98 -6.37
C GLN A 175 48.06 15.82 -7.36
N GLN A 176 47.61 14.63 -6.94
CA GLN A 176 47.54 13.46 -7.82
C GLN A 176 46.33 13.56 -8.77
N PRO A 177 46.53 13.40 -10.10
CA PRO A 177 45.46 13.55 -11.08
C PRO A 177 44.28 12.59 -10.90
N GLU A 178 44.54 11.34 -10.49
CA GLU A 178 43.50 10.32 -10.31
C GLU A 178 42.63 10.60 -9.08
N ALA A 179 43.27 10.89 -7.94
CA ALA A 179 42.57 11.30 -6.72
C ALA A 179 41.76 12.58 -6.92
N ARG A 180 42.28 13.55 -7.69
CA ARG A 180 41.54 14.76 -8.06
C ARG A 180 40.30 14.44 -8.88
N ARG A 181 40.42 13.61 -9.93
CA ARG A 181 39.27 13.18 -10.75
C ARG A 181 38.20 12.47 -9.91
N ALA A 182 38.63 11.66 -8.93
CA ALA A 182 37.71 10.98 -8.02
C ALA A 182 36.97 11.93 -7.08
N ALA A 183 37.66 12.96 -6.55
CA ALA A 183 37.03 13.99 -5.73
C ALA A 183 36.05 14.87 -6.53
N GLU A 184 36.40 15.20 -7.79
CA GLU A 184 35.50 15.91 -8.71
C GLU A 184 34.26 15.07 -9.05
N TRP A 185 34.43 13.75 -9.24
CA TRP A 185 33.31 12.81 -9.42
C TRP A 185 32.43 12.72 -8.16
N ALA A 186 33.02 12.65 -6.97
CA ALA A 186 32.29 12.64 -5.70
C ALA A 186 31.49 13.94 -5.50
N ALA A 187 32.05 15.09 -5.87
CA ALA A 187 31.34 16.37 -5.86
C ALA A 187 30.14 16.34 -6.83
N ALA A 188 30.31 15.78 -8.02
CA ALA A 188 29.23 15.59 -8.99
C ALA A 188 28.12 14.66 -8.47
N TYR A 189 28.48 13.53 -7.87
CA TYR A 189 27.53 12.58 -7.27
C TYR A 189 26.66 13.24 -6.18
N TYR A 190 27.28 14.00 -5.26
CA TYR A 190 26.55 14.75 -4.24
C TYR A 190 25.72 15.89 -4.84
N ALA A 191 26.18 16.52 -5.93
CA ALA A 191 25.44 17.57 -6.61
C ALA A 191 24.13 17.05 -7.23
N VAL A 192 24.15 15.87 -7.87
CA VAL A 192 22.93 15.21 -8.38
C VAL A 192 21.92 15.00 -7.26
N ALA A 193 22.34 14.39 -6.15
CA ALA A 193 21.45 14.16 -5.01
C ALA A 193 20.92 15.46 -4.39
N ASN A 194 21.76 16.51 -4.29
CA ASN A 194 21.35 17.81 -3.74
C ASN A 194 20.34 18.53 -4.63
N GLU A 195 20.54 18.48 -5.96
CA GLU A 195 19.63 19.08 -6.92
C GLU A 195 18.30 18.33 -6.98
N LEU A 196 18.33 16.99 -6.89
CA LEU A 196 17.10 16.19 -6.77
C LEU A 196 16.29 16.52 -5.51
N LEU A 197 16.97 16.82 -4.39
CA LEU A 197 16.33 17.13 -3.11
C LEU A 197 15.81 18.58 -3.03
N THR A 198 16.61 19.54 -3.47
CA THR A 198 16.36 20.98 -3.25
C THR A 198 15.85 21.70 -4.49
N GLY A 199 16.03 21.12 -5.68
CA GLY A 199 15.78 21.77 -6.97
C GLY A 199 16.79 22.88 -7.31
N ARG A 200 17.87 23.02 -6.52
CA ARG A 200 18.90 24.06 -6.72
C ARG A 200 20.18 23.44 -7.25
N ARG A 201 20.70 24.02 -8.33
CA ARG A 201 21.99 23.63 -8.91
C ARG A 201 23.13 23.96 -7.96
N ARG A 202 24.13 23.08 -7.94
CA ARG A 202 25.39 23.27 -7.22
C ARG A 202 26.54 23.48 -8.21
N PRO A 203 27.59 24.23 -7.83
CA PRO A 203 28.78 24.34 -8.64
C PRO A 203 29.43 22.96 -8.79
N VAL A 204 29.86 22.62 -9.99
CA VAL A 204 30.61 21.39 -10.29
C VAL A 204 31.67 21.74 -11.34
N SER A 205 32.85 21.13 -11.24
CA SER A 205 33.91 21.28 -12.23
C SER A 205 33.54 20.61 -13.56
N GLU A 206 34.11 21.10 -14.67
CA GLU A 206 34.09 20.34 -15.93
C GLU A 206 34.97 19.09 -15.80
N PRO A 207 34.60 17.95 -16.43
CA PRO A 207 33.52 17.77 -17.41
C PRO A 207 32.15 17.38 -16.81
N TYR A 208 32.01 17.33 -15.49
CA TYR A 208 30.85 16.72 -14.84
C TYR A 208 29.58 17.60 -14.85
N ARG A 209 29.70 18.91 -15.14
CA ARG A 209 28.55 19.83 -15.14
C ARG A 209 27.42 19.37 -16.07
N ALA A 210 27.76 19.01 -17.31
CA ALA A 210 26.78 18.55 -18.29
C ALA A 210 26.18 17.19 -17.88
N LEU A 211 27.01 16.30 -17.34
CA LEU A 211 26.58 14.99 -16.84
C LEU A 211 25.60 15.12 -15.67
N VAL A 212 25.89 15.96 -14.68
CA VAL A 212 24.97 16.20 -13.55
C VAL A 212 23.61 16.71 -14.03
N ALA A 213 23.59 17.69 -14.94
CA ALA A 213 22.33 18.21 -15.47
C ALA A 213 21.53 17.15 -16.24
N GLN A 214 22.22 16.28 -16.99
CA GLN A 214 21.60 15.15 -17.68
C GLN A 214 21.02 14.14 -16.68
N GLU A 215 21.80 13.74 -15.67
CA GLU A 215 21.36 12.80 -14.63
C GLU A 215 20.12 13.28 -13.89
N VAL A 216 20.09 14.57 -13.49
CA VAL A 216 18.93 15.18 -12.82
C VAL A 216 17.70 15.17 -13.72
N ALA A 217 17.86 15.45 -15.03
CA ALA A 217 16.76 15.43 -15.98
C ALA A 217 16.21 14.00 -16.18
N LEU A 218 17.08 13.00 -16.34
CA LEU A 218 16.70 11.59 -16.51
C LEU A 218 16.03 11.04 -15.24
N ALA A 219 16.56 11.36 -14.06
CA ALA A 219 15.98 11.02 -12.76
C ALA A 219 14.61 11.69 -12.53
N THR A 220 14.43 12.92 -13.01
CA THR A 220 13.14 13.62 -12.91
C THR A 220 12.09 13.02 -13.85
N ALA A 221 12.49 12.66 -15.08
CA ALA A 221 11.61 12.02 -16.07
C ALA A 221 11.26 10.56 -15.71
N ALA A 222 12.17 9.84 -15.06
CA ALA A 222 12.00 8.47 -14.57
C ALA A 222 11.61 7.43 -15.65
N GLN A 223 12.15 7.58 -16.87
CA GLN A 223 11.82 6.71 -18.02
C GLN A 223 13.04 6.16 -18.78
N ALA A 224 14.26 6.63 -18.46
CA ALA A 224 15.46 6.26 -19.18
C ALA A 224 16.16 5.02 -18.59
N LYS A 225 17.20 4.57 -19.30
CA LYS A 225 18.17 3.56 -18.88
C LYS A 225 19.58 4.05 -19.20
N ALA A 226 20.55 3.46 -18.52
CA ALA A 226 21.98 3.76 -18.63
C ALA A 226 22.36 5.15 -18.07
N SER A 227 23.27 5.15 -17.10
CA SER A 227 23.87 6.37 -16.55
C SER A 227 25.32 6.47 -17.00
N VAL A 228 25.65 7.57 -17.67
CA VAL A 228 27.03 7.86 -18.08
C VAL A 228 27.87 8.27 -16.86
N LEU A 229 27.28 9.00 -15.90
CA LEU A 229 27.99 9.42 -14.69
C LEU A 229 28.39 8.24 -13.81
N LEU A 230 27.51 7.24 -13.67
CA LEU A 230 27.74 6.07 -12.83
C LEU A 230 28.52 4.96 -13.56
N GLY A 231 28.66 5.07 -14.88
CA GLY A 231 29.24 4.00 -15.71
C GLY A 231 28.38 2.74 -15.79
N ASP A 232 27.08 2.84 -15.47
CA ASP A 232 26.15 1.70 -15.42
C ASP A 232 25.19 1.74 -16.61
N SER A 233 25.34 0.80 -17.55
CA SER A 233 24.44 0.65 -18.70
C SER A 233 23.06 0.09 -18.35
N LEU A 234 22.91 -0.52 -17.17
CA LEU A 234 21.69 -1.19 -16.72
C LEU A 234 20.88 -0.34 -15.73
N PHE A 235 21.41 0.78 -15.25
CA PHE A 235 20.73 1.66 -14.31
C PHE A 235 19.33 2.05 -14.82
N GLN A 236 18.30 1.82 -14.01
CA GLN A 236 16.89 2.04 -14.37
C GLN A 236 16.34 3.26 -13.63
N TYR A 237 16.08 4.36 -14.35
CA TYR A 237 15.51 5.57 -13.74
C TYR A 237 14.04 5.41 -13.33
N ASN A 238 13.36 4.35 -13.79
CA ASN A 238 11.97 4.04 -13.42
C ASN A 238 11.76 3.83 -11.91
N ALA A 239 12.83 3.46 -11.19
CA ALA A 239 12.81 3.26 -9.75
C ALA A 239 12.64 4.59 -9.00
N LEU A 240 13.05 5.71 -9.62
CA LEU A 240 12.95 7.07 -9.06
C LEU A 240 11.57 7.71 -9.28
N LYS A 241 10.63 7.01 -9.94
CA LYS A 241 9.24 7.47 -10.10
C LYS A 241 8.55 7.50 -8.72
N PRO A 242 8.13 8.66 -8.20
CA PRO A 242 7.43 8.79 -6.93
C PRO A 242 6.09 8.03 -6.94
N ARG A 243 5.73 7.42 -5.80
CA ARG A 243 4.52 6.57 -5.65
C ARG A 243 3.88 6.79 -4.27
N GLY A 244 2.59 6.47 -4.14
CA GLY A 244 1.90 6.54 -2.85
C GLY A 244 1.94 7.95 -2.26
N MET A 245 2.31 8.06 -0.99
CA MET A 245 2.37 9.37 -0.29
C MET A 245 3.37 10.37 -0.89
N TYR A 246 4.40 9.89 -1.60
CA TYR A 246 5.43 10.74 -2.21
C TYR A 246 4.95 11.54 -3.43
N THR A 247 3.71 11.36 -3.89
CA THR A 247 3.13 12.16 -4.97
C THR A 247 2.42 13.41 -4.48
N ARG A 248 2.21 13.56 -3.16
CA ARG A 248 1.36 14.58 -2.53
C ARG A 248 1.95 16.00 -2.60
N THR A 249 3.23 16.15 -2.31
CA THR A 249 3.92 17.44 -2.25
C THR A 249 5.19 17.40 -3.08
N ASP A 250 5.64 18.54 -3.60
CA ASP A 250 6.91 18.59 -4.31
C ASP A 250 8.11 18.27 -3.40
N THR A 251 7.99 18.57 -2.10
CA THR A 251 9.01 18.23 -1.10
C THR A 251 9.18 16.73 -0.96
N THR A 252 8.09 15.99 -0.75
CA THR A 252 8.15 14.51 -0.65
C THR A 252 8.57 13.87 -1.97
N ARG A 253 8.16 14.45 -3.09
CA ARG A 253 8.56 14.02 -4.43
C ARG A 253 10.07 14.10 -4.64
N ARG A 254 10.66 15.25 -4.27
CA ARG A 254 12.10 15.51 -4.36
C ARG A 254 12.89 14.65 -3.38
N PHE A 255 12.40 14.55 -2.13
CA PHE A 255 12.99 13.68 -1.12
C PHE A 255 13.06 12.22 -1.58
N PHE A 256 11.95 11.69 -2.09
CA PHE A 256 11.90 10.33 -2.63
C PHE A 256 12.96 10.10 -3.71
N ARG A 257 13.07 11.01 -4.69
CA ARG A 257 14.06 10.90 -5.77
C ARG A 257 15.48 10.95 -5.25
N ALA A 258 15.79 11.88 -4.34
CA ALA A 258 17.12 12.01 -3.77
C ALA A 258 17.52 10.79 -2.93
N MET A 259 16.63 10.33 -2.03
CA MET A 259 16.87 9.11 -1.25
C MET A 259 16.96 7.88 -2.14
N LYS A 260 16.12 7.76 -3.17
CA LYS A 260 16.17 6.63 -4.09
C LYS A 260 17.45 6.63 -4.92
N TRP A 261 17.89 7.80 -5.39
CA TRP A 261 19.20 7.96 -6.03
C TRP A 261 20.31 7.47 -5.10
N LEU A 262 20.40 8.00 -3.88
CA LEU A 262 21.44 7.61 -2.92
C LEU A 262 21.46 6.12 -2.58
N ASN A 263 20.29 5.46 -2.59
CA ASN A 263 20.16 4.03 -2.30
C ASN A 263 20.39 3.11 -3.52
N THR A 264 20.28 3.62 -4.75
CA THR A 264 20.28 2.77 -5.95
C THR A 264 21.36 3.10 -6.95
N ALA A 265 21.91 4.31 -6.96
CA ALA A 265 23.01 4.69 -7.83
C ALA A 265 24.28 3.96 -7.38
N PRO A 266 24.79 2.98 -8.16
CA PRO A 266 25.92 2.18 -7.73
C PRO A 266 27.23 2.98 -7.76
N VAL A 267 28.13 2.57 -6.86
CA VAL A 267 29.56 2.86 -6.98
C VAL A 267 30.26 1.53 -7.11
N PHE A 268 30.73 1.20 -8.31
CA PHE A 268 31.41 -0.08 -8.56
C PHE A 268 32.80 -0.05 -7.92
N LEU A 269 33.17 -1.11 -7.21
CA LEU A 269 34.44 -1.25 -6.48
C LEU A 269 35.42 -2.20 -7.19
N ASP A 270 35.10 -2.61 -8.42
CA ASP A 270 35.84 -3.58 -9.24
C ASP A 270 37.07 -2.99 -9.94
N SER A 271 37.22 -1.67 -9.92
CA SER A 271 38.32 -0.93 -10.52
C SER A 271 38.96 0.05 -9.53
N ASP A 272 40.23 0.38 -9.75
CA ASP A 272 40.95 1.37 -8.93
C ASP A 272 40.24 2.73 -8.95
N ALA A 273 39.74 3.16 -10.11
CA ALA A 273 38.97 4.40 -10.24
C ALA A 273 37.67 4.36 -9.41
N GLY A 274 36.94 3.25 -9.46
CA GLY A 274 35.72 3.05 -8.68
C GLY A 274 35.96 3.00 -7.17
N LEU A 275 37.06 2.36 -6.75
CA LEU A 275 37.50 2.40 -5.35
C LEU A 275 37.87 3.82 -4.91
N LEU A 276 38.62 4.57 -5.73
CA LEU A 276 38.94 5.97 -5.47
C LEU A 276 37.68 6.85 -5.37
N HIS A 277 36.66 6.60 -6.20
CA HIS A 277 35.37 7.28 -6.11
C HIS A 277 34.69 7.04 -4.75
N ALA A 278 34.64 5.78 -4.32
CA ALA A 278 34.04 5.40 -3.03
C ALA A 278 34.82 6.00 -1.84
N LEU A 279 36.15 6.00 -1.92
CA LEU A 279 37.02 6.63 -0.93
C LEU A 279 36.82 8.14 -0.89
N ALA A 280 36.73 8.81 -2.03
CA ALA A 280 36.51 10.25 -2.12
C ALA A 280 35.15 10.65 -1.54
N LEU A 281 34.08 9.87 -1.78
CA LEU A 281 32.78 10.07 -1.13
C LEU A 281 32.90 9.96 0.40
N ALA A 282 33.51 8.88 0.90
CA ALA A 282 33.66 8.65 2.33
C ALA A 282 34.50 9.74 3.02
N GLN A 283 35.64 10.12 2.42
CA GLN A 283 36.51 11.18 2.94
C GLN A 283 35.85 12.55 2.91
N ALA A 284 35.11 12.89 1.85
CA ALA A 284 34.37 14.15 1.77
C ALA A 284 33.29 14.25 2.86
N LEU A 285 32.60 13.14 3.12
CA LEU A 285 31.61 13.06 4.19
C LEU A 285 32.25 13.23 5.58
N ASP A 286 33.35 12.53 5.86
CA ASP A 286 34.04 12.58 7.16
C ASP A 286 34.79 13.91 7.40
N ALA A 287 35.24 14.58 6.33
CA ALA A 287 35.85 15.90 6.43
C ALA A 287 34.89 16.99 6.96
N SER A 288 33.58 16.73 6.98
CA SER A 288 32.57 17.59 7.60
C SER A 288 31.99 16.93 8.85
N PRO A 289 32.38 17.37 10.08
CA PRO A 289 31.84 16.81 11.32
C PRO A 289 30.32 16.95 11.46
N THR A 290 29.72 17.95 10.79
CA THR A 290 28.26 18.11 10.73
C THR A 290 27.65 17.08 9.79
N ALA A 291 28.19 16.91 8.57
CA ALA A 291 27.65 15.95 7.60
C ALA A 291 27.82 14.51 8.10
N ALA A 292 28.95 14.16 8.70
CA ALA A 292 29.20 12.87 9.35
C ALA A 292 28.14 12.54 10.40
N ARG A 293 27.89 13.45 11.36
CA ARG A 293 26.85 13.28 12.39
C ARG A 293 25.45 13.16 11.79
N HIS A 294 25.17 13.88 10.71
CA HIS A 294 23.88 13.79 10.02
C HIS A 294 23.74 12.44 9.34
N PHE A 295 24.78 11.94 8.69
CA PHE A 295 24.78 10.62 8.06
C PHE A 295 24.56 9.52 9.10
N ASP A 296 25.20 9.59 10.27
CA ASP A 296 25.02 8.61 11.34
C ASP A 296 23.57 8.58 11.83
N LYS A 297 22.96 9.76 12.02
CA LYS A 297 21.54 9.88 12.38
C LYS A 297 20.61 9.35 11.29
N LEU A 298 20.88 9.66 10.02
CA LEU A 298 20.09 9.16 8.89
C LEU A 298 20.13 7.63 8.86
N THR A 299 21.32 7.06 8.96
CA THR A 299 21.55 5.60 8.95
C THR A 299 20.89 4.95 10.15
N GLN A 300 20.98 5.53 11.34
CA GLN A 300 20.29 5.02 12.53
C GLN A 300 18.76 4.96 12.36
N VAL A 301 18.17 6.00 11.75
CA VAL A 301 16.73 6.04 11.47
C VAL A 301 16.37 4.99 10.42
N ILE A 302 17.15 4.87 9.35
CA ILE A 302 16.90 3.87 8.31
C ILE A 302 17.04 2.46 8.87
N ASN A 303 18.06 2.18 9.68
CA ASN A 303 18.27 0.88 10.28
C ASN A 303 17.12 0.47 11.21
N LEU A 304 16.58 1.42 11.98
CA LEU A 304 15.40 1.17 12.81
C LEU A 304 14.15 0.80 11.99
N LEU A 305 14.01 1.39 10.79
CA LEU A 305 12.82 1.23 9.96
C LEU A 305 12.90 0.06 8.97
N ALA A 306 14.08 -0.21 8.42
CA ALA A 306 14.28 -1.15 7.31
C ALA A 306 15.22 -2.31 7.66
N GLY A 307 15.94 -2.25 8.79
CA GLY A 307 16.96 -3.23 9.16
C GLY A 307 18.36 -2.84 8.70
N ASP A 308 19.31 -3.75 8.90
CA ASP A 308 20.73 -3.51 8.61
C ASP A 308 21.02 -3.37 7.11
N GLU A 309 22.14 -2.73 6.78
CA GLU A 309 22.59 -2.55 5.40
C GLU A 309 23.12 -3.88 4.81
N ASP A 310 22.51 -4.35 3.72
CA ASP A 310 22.91 -5.60 3.05
C ASP A 310 24.26 -5.50 2.29
N ASN A 311 24.60 -4.30 1.79
CA ASN A 311 25.77 -4.06 0.94
C ASN A 311 26.93 -3.39 1.67
N ARG A 312 28.13 -3.44 1.07
CA ARG A 312 29.30 -2.64 1.51
C ARG A 312 29.00 -1.15 1.33
N SER A 313 28.44 -0.55 2.36
CA SER A 313 28.03 0.85 2.42
C SER A 313 29.18 1.81 2.73
N LEU A 314 28.89 3.11 2.61
CA LEU A 314 29.75 4.18 3.12
C LEU A 314 30.02 4.02 4.63
N THR A 315 29.07 3.49 5.41
CA THR A 315 29.26 3.21 6.84
C THR A 315 30.44 2.26 7.08
N ASN A 316 30.57 1.21 6.26
CA ASN A 316 31.68 0.28 6.33
C ASN A 316 33.01 0.92 5.90
N LEU A 317 33.00 1.70 4.81
CA LEU A 317 34.20 2.39 4.31
C LEU A 317 34.74 3.41 5.32
N ARG A 318 33.87 4.19 5.95
CA ARG A 318 34.24 5.17 6.98
C ARG A 318 34.89 4.48 8.19
N ARG A 319 34.34 3.34 8.63
CA ARG A 319 34.93 2.53 9.72
C ARG A 319 36.34 2.03 9.37
N LEU A 320 36.52 1.55 8.14
CA LEU A 320 37.83 1.08 7.67
C LEU A 320 38.85 2.23 7.60
N LEU A 321 38.44 3.41 7.13
CA LEU A 321 39.32 4.59 7.05
C LEU A 321 39.75 5.13 8.42
N GLN A 322 38.98 4.88 9.47
CA GLN A 322 39.31 5.25 10.84
C GLN A 322 40.15 4.18 11.56
N THR A 323 40.30 3.00 10.97
CA THR A 323 41.10 1.91 11.57
C THR A 323 42.58 2.19 11.34
N SER A 324 43.28 2.61 12.39
CA SER A 324 44.74 2.73 12.40
C SER A 324 45.36 1.33 12.44
N TYR A 325 46.13 0.97 11.41
CA TYR A 325 46.95 -0.25 11.37
C TYR A 325 48.37 0.02 11.86
#